data_AF-A0A358SKJ8-F1
#
_entry.id   AF-A0A358SKJ8-F1
#
_cell.length_a   1.000
_cell.length_b   1.000
_cell.length_c   1.000
_cell.angle_alpha   90.00
_cell.angle_beta   90.00
_cell.angle_gamma   90.00
#
_symmetry.space_group_name_H-M   'P 1'
#
loop_
_entity.id
_entity.type
_entity.pdbx_description
1 polymer ?
#
loop_
_entity_poly.entity_id
_entity_poly.type
_entity_poly.pdbx_seq_one_letter_code
_entity_poly.pdbx_strand_id
1 'polypeptide(L)'
;MSRHPSALDLARLSEGDLSPRKAARIRAHLDDCAACQQVYAELEGVSVLLASVQEPPIPAHLAARIETALATESAHRVASEPASESGRRDLPSR
;
A
#
# COMPACT_ATOMS: atom_id res chain seq x y z
N MET A 1 19.57 -22.94 16.34
CA MET A 1 19.74 -22.86 14.86
C MET A 1 18.37 -22.73 14.22
N SER A 2 17.69 -21.60 14.45
CA SER A 2 16.49 -21.22 13.70
C SER A 2 16.92 -20.94 12.26
N ARG A 3 16.24 -21.57 11.30
CA ARG A 3 16.56 -21.41 9.89
C ARG A 3 16.19 -19.97 9.47
N HIS A 4 17.18 -19.18 9.11
CA HIS A 4 16.96 -17.81 8.66
C HIS A 4 16.03 -17.77 7.43
N PRO A 5 15.12 -16.79 7.34
CA PRO A 5 14.40 -16.48 6.11
C PRO A 5 15.38 -16.24 4.96
N SER A 6 14.99 -16.62 3.75
CA SER A 6 15.79 -16.29 2.57
C SER A 6 15.76 -14.78 2.30
N ALA A 7 16.79 -14.23 1.66
CA ALA A 7 16.79 -12.83 1.25
C ALA A 7 15.59 -12.48 0.35
N LEU A 8 15.17 -13.42 -0.52
CA LEU A 8 13.97 -13.26 -1.35
C LEU A 8 12.70 -13.16 -0.51
N ASP A 9 12.60 -13.92 0.59
CA ASP A 9 11.45 -13.83 1.49
C ASP A 9 11.43 -12.51 2.27
N LEU A 10 12.59 -11.96 2.61
CA LEU A 10 12.70 -10.63 3.23
C LEU A 10 12.31 -9.52 2.24
N ALA A 11 12.74 -9.60 0.98
CA ALA A 11 12.35 -8.65 -0.07
C ALA A 11 10.83 -8.69 -0.35
N ARG A 12 10.25 -9.89 -0.46
CA ARG A 12 8.79 -10.04 -0.61
C ARG A 12 8.03 -9.54 0.63
N LEU A 13 8.62 -9.66 1.82
CA LEU A 13 8.02 -9.08 3.02
C LEU A 13 7.97 -7.55 2.94
N SER A 14 9.06 -6.88 2.51
CA SER A 14 9.09 -5.42 2.36
C SER A 14 8.13 -4.92 1.28
N GLU A 15 7.89 -5.72 0.26
CA GLU A 15 6.95 -5.41 -0.83
C GLU A 15 5.49 -5.79 -0.52
N GLY A 16 5.22 -6.44 0.62
CA GLY A 16 3.89 -6.93 0.97
C GLY A 16 3.41 -8.13 0.13
N ASP A 17 4.30 -8.78 -0.62
CA ASP A 17 4.02 -9.90 -1.54
C ASP A 17 4.10 -11.28 -0.85
N LEU A 18 3.60 -11.37 0.38
CA LEU A 18 3.57 -12.62 1.14
C LEU A 18 2.18 -12.91 1.67
N SER A 19 1.83 -14.19 1.75
CA SER A 19 0.62 -14.60 2.47
C SER A 19 0.70 -14.12 3.94
N PRO A 20 -0.44 -13.72 4.55
CA PRO A 20 -0.45 -13.16 5.91
C PRO A 20 0.23 -14.08 6.93
N ARG A 21 0.05 -15.39 6.80
CA ARG A 21 0.68 -16.41 7.66
C ARG A 21 2.20 -16.42 7.54
N LYS A 22 2.75 -16.30 6.32
CA LYS A 22 4.21 -16.31 6.10
C LYS A 22 4.83 -14.99 6.55
N ALA A 23 4.18 -13.87 6.27
CA ALA A 23 4.60 -12.55 6.74
C ALA A 23 4.70 -12.50 8.27
N ALA A 24 3.66 -12.96 8.99
CA ALA A 24 3.67 -12.99 10.46
C ALA A 24 4.83 -13.82 11.04
N ARG A 25 5.14 -14.97 10.44
CA ARG A 25 6.27 -15.81 10.88
C ARG A 25 7.61 -15.11 10.69
N ILE A 26 7.80 -14.44 9.55
CA ILE A 26 9.07 -13.74 9.27
C ILE A 26 9.20 -12.52 10.17
N ARG A 27 8.12 -11.77 10.43
CA ARG A 27 8.14 -10.65 11.38
C ARG A 27 8.53 -11.10 12.79
N ALA A 28 7.94 -12.19 13.28
CA ALA A 28 8.34 -12.76 14.57
C ALA A 28 9.83 -13.16 14.60
N HIS A 29 10.38 -13.66 13.49
CA HIS A 29 11.82 -13.93 13.40
C HIS A 29 12.66 -12.63 13.38
N LEU A 30 12.17 -11.57 12.73
CA LEU A 30 12.84 -10.28 12.71
C LEU A 30 12.95 -9.69 14.11
N ASP A 31 11.94 -9.86 14.98
CA ASP A 31 11.97 -9.35 16.35
C ASP A 31 13.17 -9.90 17.16
N ASP A 32 13.60 -11.13 16.88
CA ASP A 32 14.65 -11.83 17.64
C ASP A 32 16.01 -11.94 16.90
N CYS A 33 16.12 -11.49 15.65
CA CYS A 33 17.29 -11.75 14.80
C CYS A 33 17.90 -10.50 14.17
N ALA A 34 18.90 -9.91 14.84
CA ALA A 34 19.63 -8.73 14.37
C ALA A 34 20.21 -8.86 12.95
N ALA A 35 20.72 -10.04 12.57
CA ALA A 35 21.24 -10.26 11.22
C ALA A 35 20.16 -10.14 10.14
N CYS A 36 18.95 -10.66 10.41
CA CYS A 36 17.83 -10.53 9.48
C CYS A 36 17.22 -9.11 9.51
N GLN A 37 17.22 -8.44 10.66
CA GLN A 37 16.85 -7.02 10.75
C GLN A 37 17.75 -6.15 9.88
N GLN A 38 19.07 -6.37 9.92
CA GLN A 38 20.02 -5.63 9.10
C GLN A 38 19.74 -5.83 7.60
N VAL A 39 19.61 -7.08 7.15
CA VAL A 39 19.29 -7.36 5.73
C VAL A 39 17.96 -6.73 5.32
N TYR A 40 16.94 -6.79 6.19
CA TYR A 40 15.65 -6.17 5.93
C TYR A 40 15.76 -4.64 5.81
N ALA A 41 16.51 -3.99 6.70
CA ALA A 41 16.74 -2.54 6.66
C ALA A 41 17.55 -2.11 5.41
N GLU A 42 18.54 -2.91 4.99
CA GLU A 42 19.28 -2.68 3.75
C GLU A 42 18.36 -2.73 2.53
N LEU A 43 17.43 -3.69 2.48
CA LEU A 43 16.42 -3.80 1.41
C LEU A 43 15.46 -2.61 1.41
N GLU A 44 14.96 -2.18 2.57
CA GLU A 44 14.12 -0.98 2.67
C GLU A 44 14.87 0.28 2.21
N GLY A 45 16.16 0.39 2.53
CA GLY A 45 17.02 1.49 2.07
C GLY A 45 17.13 1.59 0.54
N VAL A 46 17.26 0.46 -0.15
CA VAL A 46 17.27 0.42 -1.63
C VAL A 46 15.93 0.90 -2.20
N SER A 47 14.82 0.44 -1.64
CA SER A 47 13.48 0.85 -2.09
C SER A 47 13.25 2.36 -1.91
N VAL A 48 13.68 2.93 -0.79
CA VAL A 48 13.62 4.38 -0.54
C VAL A 48 14.48 5.16 -1.52
N LEU A 49 15.69 4.68 -1.82
CA LEU A 49 16.57 5.30 -2.81
C LEU A 49 15.91 5.32 -4.20
N LEU A 50 15.33 4.21 -4.63
CA LEU A 50 14.64 4.13 -5.91
C LEU A 50 13.40 5.02 -5.96
N ALA A 51 12.66 5.15 -4.86
CA ALA A 51 11.51 6.04 -4.76
C ALA A 51 11.88 7.54 -4.82
N SER A 52 13.15 7.90 -4.58
CA SER A 52 13.62 9.28 -4.70
C SER A 52 13.87 9.73 -6.14
N VAL A 53 13.81 8.80 -7.10
CA VAL A 53 13.99 9.11 -8.52
C VAL A 53 12.79 9.92 -9.01
N GLN A 54 13.05 11.08 -9.63
CA GLN A 54 12.01 11.93 -10.20
C GLN A 54 11.18 11.14 -11.22
N GLU A 55 9.87 11.07 -10.97
CA GLU A 55 8.96 10.40 -11.89
C GLU A 55 8.78 11.22 -13.19
N PRO A 56 8.71 10.55 -14.36
CA PRO A 56 8.32 11.22 -15.59
C PRO A 56 6.88 11.72 -15.49
N PRO A 57 6.54 12.84 -16.16
CA PRO A 57 5.18 13.37 -16.11
C PRO A 57 4.19 12.38 -16.74
N ILE A 58 2.98 12.31 -16.17
CA ILE A 58 1.88 11.54 -16.76
C ILE A 58 1.58 12.10 -18.16
N PRO A 59 1.47 11.24 -19.20
CA PRO A 59 1.09 11.69 -20.52
C PRO A 59 -0.27 12.41 -20.52
N ALA A 60 -0.37 13.57 -21.17
CA ALA A 60 -1.56 14.42 -21.12
C ALA A 60 -2.86 13.69 -21.54
N HIS A 61 -2.79 12.81 -22.54
CA HIS A 61 -3.94 12.03 -22.98
C HIS A 61 -4.43 11.04 -21.91
N LEU A 62 -3.52 10.51 -21.09
CA LEU A 62 -3.86 9.60 -19.99
C LEU A 62 -4.49 10.39 -18.84
N ALA A 63 -3.92 11.53 -18.47
CA ALA A 63 -4.48 12.41 -17.46
C ALA A 63 -5.92 12.83 -17.81
N ALA A 64 -6.15 13.31 -19.04
CA ALA A 64 -7.48 13.71 -19.51
C ALA A 64 -8.51 12.56 -19.46
N ARG A 65 -8.09 11.33 -19.81
CA ARG A 65 -8.96 10.15 -19.72
C ARG A 65 -9.33 9.80 -18.29
N ILE A 66 -8.38 9.89 -17.37
CA ILE A 66 -8.61 9.64 -15.94
C ILE A 66 -9.56 10.70 -15.38
N GLU A 67 -9.31 11.98 -15.64
CA GLU A 67 -10.17 13.08 -15.18
C GLU A 67 -11.60 12.95 -15.71
N THR A 68 -11.76 12.62 -17.00
CA THR A 68 -13.08 12.41 -17.62
C THR A 68 -13.82 11.23 -17.00
N ALA A 69 -13.13 10.11 -16.75
CA ALA A 69 -13.72 8.95 -16.11
C ALA A 69 -14.16 9.28 -14.68
N LEU A 70 -13.31 9.95 -13.90
CA LEU A 70 -13.63 10.37 -12.54
C LEU A 70 -14.82 11.34 -12.50
N ALA A 71 -14.87 12.33 -13.41
CA ALA A 71 -16.00 13.25 -13.52
C ALA A 71 -17.31 12.51 -13.82
N THR A 72 -17.28 11.55 -14.74
CA THR A 72 -18.45 10.75 -15.11
C THR A 72 -18.95 9.90 -13.92
N GLU A 73 -18.04 9.19 -13.26
CA GLU A 73 -18.38 8.39 -12.06
C GLU A 73 -18.90 9.26 -10.92
N SER A 74 -18.32 10.44 -10.71
CA SER A 74 -18.79 11.37 -9.68
C SER A 74 -20.20 11.88 -9.97
N ALA A 75 -20.50 12.24 -11.22
CA ALA A 75 -21.83 12.65 -11.64
C ALA A 75 -22.84 11.52 -11.51
N HIS A 76 -22.45 10.29 -11.88
CA HIS A 76 -23.29 9.12 -11.72
C HIS A 76 -23.61 8.85 -10.24
N ARG A 77 -22.63 8.94 -9.33
CA ARG A 77 -22.85 8.81 -7.88
C ARG A 77 -23.85 9.84 -7.36
N VAL A 78 -23.68 11.11 -7.73
CA VAL A 78 -24.62 12.19 -7.33
C VAL A 78 -26.02 11.94 -7.90
N ALA A 79 -26.14 11.48 -9.15
CA ALA A 79 -27.44 11.21 -9.78
C ALA A 79 -28.13 9.93 -9.26
N SER A 80 -27.36 8.98 -8.73
CA SER A 80 -27.87 7.72 -8.17
C SER A 80 -28.11 7.78 -6.66
N GLU A 81 -27.70 8.86 -5.99
CA GLU A 81 -28.16 9.18 -4.64
C GLU A 81 -29.67 9.49 -4.66
N PRO A 82 -30.54 8.69 -4.00
CA PRO A 82 -31.94 9.03 -3.90
C PRO A 82 -32.11 10.34 -3.12
N ALA A 83 -33.09 11.16 -3.50
CA ALA A 83 -33.38 12.49 -2.93
C ALA A 83 -33.85 12.49 -1.46
N SER A 84 -33.50 11.49 -0.66
CA SER A 84 -33.84 11.40 0.76
C SER A 84 -32.70 10.79 1.57
N GLU A 85 -31.75 11.63 1.99
CA GLU A 85 -31.16 11.49 3.32
C GLU A 85 -30.83 12.87 3.90
N SER A 86 -31.89 13.66 4.13
CA SER A 86 -31.84 14.65 5.19
C SER A 86 -31.67 13.93 6.52
N GLY A 87 -30.44 13.86 7.01
CA GLY A 87 -30.12 13.60 8.41
C GLY A 87 -29.98 12.15 8.83
N ARG A 88 -28.79 11.58 8.66
CA ARG A 88 -28.21 10.57 9.58
C ARG A 88 -26.68 10.54 9.46
N ARG A 89 -26.04 11.62 9.90
CA ARG A 89 -24.78 11.45 10.63
C ARG A 89 -25.14 11.47 12.10
N ASP A 90 -25.61 10.33 12.59
CA ASP A 90 -25.40 9.95 13.99
C ASP A 90 -23.88 9.98 14.19
N LEU A 91 -23.38 11.08 14.75
CA LEU A 91 -22.07 11.08 15.37
C LEU A 91 -22.15 10.11 16.56
N PRO A 92 -21.18 9.20 16.75
CA PRO A 92 -21.11 8.44 17.99
C PRO A 92 -20.94 9.43 19.16
N SER A 93 -21.94 9.50 20.04
CA SER A 93 -21.78 10.06 21.38
C SER A 93 -20.71 9.28 22.13
N ARG A 94 -19.79 10.04 22.71
CA ARG A 94 -18.68 9.71 23.63
C ARG A 94 -18.64 8.31 24.23
#